data_AF-A0A139XHH4-F1
#
_entry.id   AF-A0A139XHH4-F1
#
_cell.length_a   1.000
_cell.length_b   1.000
_cell.length_c   1.000
_cell.angle_alpha   90.00
_cell.angle_beta   90.00
_cell.angle_gamma   90.00
#
_symmetry.space_group_name_H-M   'P 1'
#
loop_
_entity.id
_entity.type
_entity.pdbx_description
1 polymer ?
#
loop_
_entity_poly.entity_id
_entity_poly.type
_entity_poly.pdbx_seq_one_letter_code
_entity_poly.pdbx_strand_id
1 'polypeptide(L)'
;MLKRDYYSLRFQIEFNFRDAKQFWGLEDFMNITQNSVTNAANLSFFMVNLSHCLLARFPHGNLNGSIMDLKAYYRGCLYAKETLKLLPQKQTPVLLAQIFHAISCNGRIHAPSAFVQPS
;
A
#
# COMPACT_ATOMS: atom_id res chain seq x y z
N MET A 1 29.17 14.22 -6.50
CA MET A 1 28.16 13.58 -5.62
C MET A 1 28.70 13.65 -4.20
N LEU A 2 28.09 14.46 -3.35
CA LEU A 2 28.68 14.89 -2.08
C LEU A 2 28.39 13.86 -0.97
N LYS A 3 29.21 13.86 0.08
CA LYS A 3 29.11 12.99 1.29
C LYS A 3 27.68 12.83 1.82
N ARG A 4 26.85 13.87 1.69
CA ARG A 4 25.43 13.91 2.08
C ARG A 4 24.57 12.85 1.36
N ASP A 5 24.80 12.63 0.07
CA ASP A 5 24.05 11.67 -0.75
C ASP A 5 24.33 10.22 -0.30
N TYR A 6 25.57 9.95 0.12
CA TYR A 6 25.99 8.65 0.63
C TYR A 6 25.37 8.33 2.00
N TYR A 7 25.23 9.34 2.86
CA TYR A 7 24.56 9.18 4.16
C TYR A 7 23.05 8.97 4.02
N SER A 8 22.40 9.56 3.01
CA SER A 8 20.98 9.31 2.76
C SER A 8 20.69 7.86 2.33
N LEU A 9 21.61 7.22 1.62
CA LEU A 9 21.44 5.83 1.17
C LEU A 9 21.34 4.84 2.35
N ARG A 10 22.03 5.12 3.45
CA ARG A 10 21.94 4.30 4.67
C ARG A 10 20.50 4.26 5.22
N PHE A 11 19.81 5.39 5.23
CA PHE A 11 18.42 5.45 5.69
C PHE A 11 17.46 4.68 4.79
N GLN A 12 17.74 4.60 3.48
CA GLN A 12 16.92 3.80 2.56
C GLN A 12 16.95 2.31 2.91
N ILE A 13 18.13 1.78 3.29
CA ILE A 13 18.26 0.40 3.75
C ILE A 13 17.44 0.20 5.04
N GLU A 14 17.57 1.10 6.01
CA GLU A 14 16.82 1.03 7.27
C GLU A 14 15.29 1.06 7.04
N PHE A 15 14.80 1.87 6.10
CA PHE A 15 13.38 1.88 5.73
C PHE A 15 12.94 0.58 5.06
N ASN A 16 13.72 0.00 4.16
CA ASN A 16 13.41 -1.29 3.55
C ASN A 16 13.28 -2.40 4.60
N PHE A 17 14.20 -2.46 5.57
CA PHE A 17 14.12 -3.43 6.67
C PHE A 17 12.91 -3.19 7.58
N ARG A 18 12.59 -1.93 7.88
CA ARG A 18 11.39 -1.57 8.65
C ARG A 18 10.13 -2.05 7.93
N ASP A 19 9.99 -1.75 6.65
CA ASP A 19 8.81 -2.10 5.86
C ASP A 19 8.68 -3.61 5.66
N ALA A 20 9.79 -4.32 5.44
CA ALA A 20 9.81 -5.76 5.34
C ALA A 20 9.33 -6.45 6.62
N LYS A 21 9.73 -5.94 7.79
CA LYS A 21 9.26 -6.42 9.11
C LYS A 21 7.80 -6.07 9.32
N GLN A 22 7.48 -4.78 9.30
CA GLN A 22 6.18 -4.25 9.67
C GLN A 22 5.04 -4.75 8.75
N PHE A 23 5.31 -4.94 7.46
CA PHE A 23 4.26 -5.21 6.48
C PHE A 23 4.32 -6.60 5.86
N TRP A 24 5.48 -7.26 5.85
CA TRP A 24 5.70 -8.49 5.09
C TRP A 24 6.34 -9.62 5.90
N GLY A 25 6.27 -9.52 7.23
CA GLY A 25 6.53 -10.63 8.15
C GLY A 25 7.99 -11.05 8.26
N LEU A 26 8.95 -10.19 7.88
CA LEU A 26 10.39 -10.54 7.95
C LEU A 26 10.81 -11.02 9.34
N GLU A 27 10.17 -10.55 10.41
CA GLU A 27 10.42 -10.98 11.79
C GLU A 27 9.41 -12.02 12.32
N ASP A 28 8.34 -12.31 11.58
CA ASP A 28 7.29 -13.25 11.99
C ASP A 28 7.57 -14.69 11.50
N PHE A 29 8.46 -14.86 10.53
CA PHE A 29 8.81 -16.18 10.02
C PHE A 29 9.63 -16.99 11.02
N MET A 30 9.00 -18.02 11.60
CA MET A 30 9.64 -18.97 12.52
C MET A 30 10.35 -20.12 11.79
N ASN A 31 11.03 -19.81 10.69
CA ASN A 31 11.70 -20.81 9.87
C ASN A 31 13.01 -21.28 10.52
N ILE A 32 13.24 -22.60 10.54
CA ILE A 32 14.43 -23.21 11.17
C ILE A 32 15.48 -23.71 10.18
N THR A 33 15.10 -23.93 8.92
CA THR A 33 16.03 -24.41 7.88
C THR A 33 16.59 -23.24 7.08
N GLN A 34 17.88 -23.29 6.72
CA GLN A 34 18.56 -22.22 6.00
C GLN A 34 17.83 -21.80 4.71
N ASN A 35 17.36 -22.76 3.92
CA ASN A 35 16.63 -22.49 2.69
C ASN A 35 15.29 -21.78 2.97
N SER A 36 14.56 -22.21 3.99
CA SER A 36 13.28 -21.60 4.34
C SER A 36 13.45 -20.17 4.86
N VAL A 37 14.46 -19.94 5.71
CA VAL A 37 14.82 -18.60 6.18
C VAL A 37 15.19 -17.68 5.00
N THR A 38 16.02 -18.19 4.08
CA THR A 38 16.46 -17.43 2.90
C THR A 38 15.29 -17.06 2.00
N ASN A 39 14.40 -18.03 1.70
CA ASN A 39 13.23 -17.80 0.86
C ASN A 39 12.26 -16.81 1.49
N ALA A 40 12.02 -16.92 2.80
CA ALA A 40 11.15 -16.01 3.53
C ALA A 40 11.70 -14.57 3.54
N ALA A 41 12.98 -14.39 3.84
CA ALA A 41 13.61 -13.07 3.80
C ALA A 41 13.53 -12.46 2.39
N ASN A 42 13.86 -13.23 1.35
CA ASN A 42 13.77 -12.78 -0.04
C ASN A 42 12.34 -12.40 -0.43
N LEU A 43 11.35 -13.19 0.01
CA LEU A 43 9.93 -12.90 -0.23
C LEU A 43 9.49 -11.59 0.43
N SER A 44 9.88 -11.32 1.67
CA SER A 44 9.55 -10.05 2.34
C SER A 44 10.10 -8.85 1.59
N PHE A 45 11.38 -8.88 1.21
CA PHE A 45 12.00 -7.79 0.47
C PHE A 45 11.43 -7.64 -0.94
N PHE A 46 11.11 -8.76 -1.61
CA PHE A 46 10.40 -8.72 -2.88
C PHE A 46 9.05 -8.01 -2.75
N MET A 47 8.28 -8.30 -1.70
CA MET A 47 6.97 -7.67 -1.47
C MET A 47 7.09 -6.16 -1.16
N VAL A 48 8.17 -5.72 -0.49
CA VAL A 48 8.46 -4.28 -0.34
C VAL A 48 8.65 -3.61 -1.71
N ASN A 49 9.52 -4.18 -2.56
CA ASN A 49 9.74 -3.65 -3.90
C ASN A 49 8.47 -3.63 -4.75
N LEU A 50 7.69 -4.72 -4.71
CA LEU A 50 6.42 -4.81 -5.40
C LEU A 50 5.46 -3.70 -4.93
N SER A 51 5.41 -3.44 -3.63
CA SER A 51 4.57 -2.38 -3.06
C SER A 51 4.95 -1.00 -3.59
N HIS A 52 6.25 -0.70 -3.66
CA HIS A 52 6.73 0.55 -4.23
C HIS A 52 6.43 0.67 -5.73
N CYS A 53 6.57 -0.41 -6.50
CA CYS A 53 6.17 -0.43 -7.91
C CYS A 53 4.66 -0.16 -8.08
N LEU A 54 3.83 -0.77 -7.23
CA LEU A 54 2.39 -0.53 -7.22
C LEU A 54 2.08 0.93 -6.89
N LEU A 55 2.65 1.47 -5.81
CA LEU A 55 2.51 2.88 -5.41
C LEU A 55 2.89 3.84 -6.54
N ALA A 56 3.99 3.57 -7.25
CA ALA A 56 4.43 4.39 -8.38
C ALA A 56 3.45 4.38 -9.58
N ARG A 57 2.63 3.33 -9.71
CA ARG A 57 1.66 3.16 -10.79
C ARG A 57 0.25 3.65 -10.43
N PHE A 58 0.03 4.16 -9.22
CA PHE A 58 -1.31 4.55 -8.78
C PHE A 58 -1.86 5.74 -9.58
N PRO A 59 -3.06 5.61 -10.19
CA PRO A 59 -3.63 6.61 -11.11
C PRO A 59 -4.07 7.93 -10.45
N HIS A 60 -4.15 7.98 -9.12
CA HIS A 60 -4.46 9.21 -8.37
C HIS A 60 -3.18 9.78 -7.75
N GLY A 61 -2.46 10.52 -8.61
CA GLY A 61 -1.33 11.42 -8.35
C GLY A 61 -0.61 11.29 -7.01
N ASN A 62 0.65 10.82 -7.07
CA ASN A 62 1.60 10.82 -5.96
C ASN A 62 0.93 10.50 -4.63
N LEU A 63 0.62 9.23 -4.42
CA LEU A 63 0.82 8.71 -3.09
C LEU A 63 2.30 8.99 -2.75
N ASN A 64 2.57 10.12 -2.09
CA ASN A 64 3.57 10.20 -1.01
C ASN A 64 3.15 9.25 0.14
N GLY A 65 2.52 8.13 -0.21
CA GLY A 65 1.79 7.25 0.63
C GLY A 65 2.68 6.10 0.99
N SER A 66 2.49 5.65 2.21
CA SER A 66 3.12 4.48 2.76
C SER A 66 2.52 3.20 2.17
N ILE A 67 3.19 2.07 2.39
CA ILE A 67 2.62 0.74 2.14
C ILE A 67 1.30 0.54 2.92
N MET A 68 1.11 1.25 4.04
CA MET A 68 -0.16 1.22 4.78
C MET A 68 -1.30 1.85 3.97
N ASP A 69 -1.06 2.96 3.27
CA ASP A 69 -2.07 3.60 2.41
C ASP A 69 -2.46 2.70 1.24
N LEU A 70 -1.48 2.00 0.67
CA LEU A 70 -1.71 0.98 -0.36
C LEU A 70 -2.64 -0.13 0.14
N LYS A 71 -2.35 -0.66 1.33
CA LYS A 71 -3.17 -1.71 1.96
C LYS A 71 -4.57 -1.20 2.30
N ALA A 72 -4.68 0.00 2.85
CA ALA A 72 -5.96 0.64 3.18
C ALA A 72 -6.82 0.82 1.92
N TYR A 73 -6.24 1.28 0.82
CA TYR A 73 -6.93 1.45 -0.45
C TYR A 73 -7.54 0.14 -0.95
N TYR A 74 -6.72 -0.91 -1.12
CA TYR A 74 -7.22 -2.18 -1.66
C TYR A 74 -8.23 -2.86 -0.73
N ARG A 75 -8.05 -2.76 0.59
CA ARG A 75 -9.04 -3.25 1.57
C ARG A 75 -10.34 -2.48 1.47
N GLY A 76 -10.28 -1.15 1.37
CA GLY A 76 -11.47 -0.33 1.20
C GLY A 76 -12.19 -0.61 -0.12
N CYS A 77 -11.47 -0.84 -1.21
CA CYS A 77 -12.09 -1.31 -2.46
C CYS A 77 -12.79 -2.66 -2.31
N LEU A 78 -12.17 -3.62 -1.60
CA LEU A 78 -12.79 -4.91 -1.30
C LEU A 78 -14.07 -4.72 -0.47
N TYR A 79 -14.01 -3.95 0.61
CA TYR A 79 -15.16 -3.70 1.47
C TYR A 79 -16.26 -2.97 0.73
N ALA A 80 -15.95 -1.93 -0.03
CA ALA A 80 -16.92 -1.23 -0.87
C ALA A 80 -17.61 -2.21 -1.83
N LYS A 81 -16.84 -3.06 -2.52
CA LYS A 81 -17.40 -4.07 -3.42
C LYS A 81 -18.35 -5.02 -2.70
N GLU A 82 -17.98 -5.53 -1.53
CA GLU A 82 -18.84 -6.45 -0.78
C GLU A 82 -20.09 -5.76 -0.21
N THR A 83 -19.95 -4.55 0.34
CA THR A 83 -21.09 -3.76 0.84
C THR A 83 -22.07 -3.41 -0.27
N LEU A 84 -21.58 -3.07 -1.46
CA LEU A 84 -22.44 -2.74 -2.60
C LEU A 84 -23.29 -3.93 -3.07
N LYS A 85 -22.86 -5.18 -2.86
CA LYS A 85 -23.67 -6.38 -3.16
C LYS A 85 -24.89 -6.52 -2.24
N LEU A 86 -24.82 -5.95 -1.04
CA LEU A 86 -25.90 -6.01 -0.04
C LEU A 86 -26.98 -4.95 -0.29
N LEU A 87 -26.78 -4.04 -1.26
CA LEU A 87 -27.75 -3.01 -1.55
C LEU A 87 -28.96 -3.58 -2.31
N PRO A 88 -30.19 -3.28 -1.88
CA PRO A 88 -31.40 -3.79 -2.51
C PRO A 88 -31.64 -3.23 -3.92
N GLN A 89 -31.03 -2.10 -4.26
CA GLN A 89 -31.19 -1.42 -5.54
C GLN A 89 -29.85 -1.02 -6.16
N LYS A 90 -29.78 -1.10 -7.49
CA LYS A 90 -28.62 -0.68 -8.27
C LYS A 90 -28.47 0.84 -8.19
N GLN A 91 -27.34 1.30 -7.66
CA GLN A 91 -27.03 2.72 -7.50
C GLN A 91 -26.48 3.33 -8.79
N THR A 92 -26.59 4.66 -8.92
CA THR A 92 -26.02 5.42 -10.04
C THR A 92 -24.49 5.27 -10.07
N PRO A 93 -23.86 5.13 -11.26
CA PRO A 93 -22.40 4.98 -11.38
C PRO A 93 -21.57 6.07 -10.68
N VAL A 94 -22.07 7.30 -10.67
CA VAL A 94 -21.42 8.44 -9.98
C VAL A 94 -21.40 8.22 -8.46
N LEU A 95 -22.53 7.81 -7.88
CA LEU A 95 -22.63 7.51 -6.45
C LEU A 95 -21.77 6.30 -6.07
N LEU A 96 -21.72 5.27 -6.93
CA LEU A 96 -20.83 4.13 -6.74
C LEU A 96 -19.37 4.58 -6.70
N ALA A 97 -18.92 5.42 -7.64
CA ALA A 97 -17.57 5.95 -7.67
C ALA A 97 -17.23 6.76 -6.40
N GLN A 98 -18.18 7.57 -5.90
CA GLN A 98 -18.02 8.32 -4.65
C GLN A 98 -17.92 7.41 -3.43
N ILE A 99 -18.76 6.38 -3.34
CA ILE A 99 -18.73 5.39 -2.26
C ILE A 99 -17.39 4.64 -2.28
N PHE A 100 -16.97 4.16 -3.45
CA PHE A 100 -15.67 3.50 -3.62
C PHE A 100 -14.53 4.42 -3.20
N HIS A 101 -14.54 5.68 -3.63
CA HIS A 101 -13.52 6.65 -3.26
C HIS A 101 -13.49 6.87 -1.74
N ALA A 102 -14.63 7.18 -1.12
CA ALA A 102 -14.73 7.43 0.31
C ALA A 102 -14.25 6.24 1.14
N ILE A 103 -14.74 5.02 0.83
CA ILE A 103 -14.37 3.82 1.57
C ILE A 103 -12.89 3.44 1.33
N SER A 104 -12.38 3.57 0.10
CA SER A 104 -10.96 3.31 -0.20
C SER A 104 -10.01 4.29 0.47
N CYS A 105 -10.50 5.45 0.91
CA CYS A 105 -9.69 6.41 1.66
C CYS A 105 -9.66 6.13 3.17
N ASN A 106 -10.57 5.30 3.69
CA ASN A 106 -10.63 4.99 5.11
C ASN A 106 -9.38 4.23 5.57
N GLY A 107 -8.73 4.72 6.63
CA GLY A 107 -7.53 4.12 7.20
C GLY A 107 -6.23 4.50 6.49
N ARG A 108 -6.27 5.41 5.51
CA ARG A 108 -5.07 6.07 4.98
C ARG A 108 -4.51 7.05 6.00
N ILE A 109 -3.19 7.13 6.09
CA ILE A 109 -2.46 8.13 6.87
C ILE A 109 -2.34 9.42 6.04
N HIS A 110 -2.06 9.29 4.75
CA HIS A 110 -1.86 10.44 3.87
C HIS A 110 -3.18 10.86 3.24
N ALA A 111 -3.49 12.16 3.35
CA ALA A 111 -4.71 12.74 2.81
C ALA A 111 -4.84 12.40 1.31
N PRO A 112 -6.01 11.92 0.86
CA PRO A 112 -6.25 11.77 -0.56
C PRO A 112 -6.12 13.14 -1.24
N SER A 113 -5.47 13.18 -2.40
CA SER A 113 -5.52 14.37 -3.25
C SER A 113 -6.98 14.71 -3.48
N ALA A 114 -7.34 15.99 -3.28
CA ALA A 114 -8.74 16.42 -3.35
C ALA A 114 -9.36 15.92 -4.66
N PHE A 115 -10.52 15.28 -4.55
CA PHE A 115 -11.27 14.83 -5.71
C PHE A 115 -11.67 16.07 -6.51
N VAL A 116 -10.90 16.43 -7.54
CA VAL A 116 -11.31 17.48 -8.48
C VAL A 116 -12.53 16.91 -9.20
N GLN A 117 -13.71 17.42 -8.85
CA GLN A 117 -14.90 17.08 -9.61
C GLN A 117 -14.68 17.54 -11.05
N PRO A 118 -14.85 16.67 -12.07
CA PRO A 118 -14.92 17.13 -13.44
C PRO A 118 -16.09 18.10 -13.55
N SER A 119 -15.83 19.25 -14.18
CA SER A 119 -16.78 20.34 -14.42
C SER A 119 -17.92 19.89 -15.34
#